data_AF-A0A2H3CMG0-F1
#
_entry.id   AF-A0A2H3CMG0-F1
#
_cell.length_a   1.000
_cell.length_b   1.000
_cell.length_c   1.000
_cell.angle_alpha   90.00
_cell.angle_beta   90.00
_cell.angle_gamma   90.00
#
_symmetry.space_group_name_H-M   'P 1'
#
loop_
_entity.id
_entity.type
_entity.pdbx_description
1 polymer ?
#
loop_
_entity_poly.entity_id
_entity_poly.type
_entity_poly.pdbx_seq_one_letter_code
_entity_poly.pdbx_strand_id
1 'polypeptide(L)'
;FEGHVWELVNLVKITRRSSAKDVCVLFASSIAVIGQYPSQPVPEHPVPPESTAELRYPEAKWVCEELLLLLEGKIRGSSVRTGQMTGSEGAGAWNESEHFPVVVDASTS
;
A
#
# COMPACT_ATOMS: atom_id res chain seq x y z
N PHE A 1 -0.20 -5.19 10.58
CA PHE A 1 1.08 -4.45 10.54
C PHE A 1 2.20 -5.36 10.05
N GLU A 2 2.69 -6.32 10.85
CA GLU A 2 3.82 -7.20 10.45
C GLU A 2 3.53 -8.12 9.26
N GLY A 3 2.27 -8.56 9.09
CA GLY A 3 1.87 -9.45 7.99
C GLY A 3 2.20 -8.90 6.60
N HIS A 4 1.79 -7.65 6.31
CA HIS A 4 2.01 -7.04 4.99
C HIS A 4 3.50 -6.86 4.65
N VAL A 5 4.31 -6.49 5.64
CA VAL A 5 5.76 -6.34 5.47
C VAL A 5 6.40 -7.70 5.21
N TRP A 6 5.99 -8.72 5.97
CA TRP A 6 6.51 -10.08 5.82
C TRP A 6 6.15 -10.70 4.47
N GLU A 7 4.91 -10.50 4.02
CA GLU A 7 4.43 -10.94 2.70
C GLU A 7 5.24 -10.30 1.58
N LEU A 8 5.43 -8.98 1.63
CA LEU A 8 6.23 -8.26 0.63
C LEU A 8 7.67 -8.77 0.62
N VAL A 9 8.29 -8.94 1.80
CA VAL A 9 9.65 -9.50 1.91
C VAL A 9 9.73 -10.90 1.29
N ASN A 10 8.74 -11.76 1.51
CA ASN A 10 8.73 -13.10 0.93
C ASN A 10 8.56 -13.07 -0.58
N LEU A 11 7.69 -12.20 -1.09
CA LEU A 11 7.52 -12.01 -2.53
C LEU A 11 8.82 -11.53 -3.17
N VAL A 12 9.49 -10.55 -2.55
CA VAL A 12 10.83 -10.08 -2.97
C VAL A 12 11.84 -11.21 -2.98
N LYS A 13 11.88 -12.05 -1.95
CA LYS A 13 12.79 -13.22 -1.90
C LYS A 13 12.51 -14.21 -3.05
N ILE A 14 11.25 -14.43 -3.39
CA ILE A 14 10.86 -15.30 -4.52
C ILE A 14 11.30 -14.68 -5.84
N THR A 15 11.02 -13.39 -6.07
CA THR A 15 11.40 -12.71 -7.32
C THR A 15 12.92 -12.74 -7.56
N ARG A 16 13.73 -12.57 -6.51
CA ARG A 16 15.20 -12.67 -6.59
C ARG A 16 15.72 -14.07 -6.88
N ARG A 17 14.98 -15.12 -6.50
CA ARG A 17 15.34 -16.52 -6.75
C ARG A 17 14.84 -17.03 -8.10
N SER A 18 13.89 -16.35 -8.70
CA SER A 18 13.37 -16.68 -10.02
C SER A 18 14.42 -16.41 -11.10
N SER A 19 14.57 -17.34 -12.05
CA SER A 19 15.38 -17.12 -13.25
C SER A 19 14.64 -16.34 -14.35
N ALA A 20 13.38 -15.98 -14.11
CA ALA A 20 12.59 -15.18 -15.04
C ALA A 20 13.20 -13.78 -15.13
N LYS A 21 13.61 -13.40 -16.34
CA LYS A 21 14.43 -12.21 -16.59
C LYS A 21 13.70 -10.87 -16.36
N ASP A 22 12.40 -10.88 -16.08
CA ASP A 22 11.56 -9.68 -16.07
C ASP A 22 10.47 -9.67 -14.98
N VAL A 23 10.72 -10.28 -13.82
CA VAL A 23 9.74 -10.22 -12.72
C VAL A 23 9.67 -8.80 -12.15
N CYS A 24 8.49 -8.20 -12.18
CA CYS A 24 8.19 -6.91 -11.54
C CYS A 24 7.28 -7.14 -10.32
N VAL A 25 7.64 -6.53 -9.20
CA VAL A 25 6.80 -6.52 -7.99
C VAL A 25 5.94 -5.26 -8.01
N LEU A 26 4.64 -5.43 -8.15
CA LEU A 26 3.68 -4.33 -8.02
C LEU A 26 3.01 -4.40 -6.65
N PHE A 27 3.16 -3.35 -5.84
CA PHE A 27 2.52 -3.25 -4.54
C PHE A 27 1.32 -2.30 -4.58
N ALA A 28 0.14 -2.83 -4.26
CA ALA A 28 -1.07 -2.03 -4.07
C ALA A 28 -1.00 -1.31 -2.71
N SER A 29 -0.69 -0.03 -2.76
CA SER A 29 -0.72 0.91 -1.64
C SER A 29 -2.06 1.66 -1.61
N SER A 30 -2.22 2.64 -0.72
CA SER A 30 -3.46 3.40 -0.55
C SER A 30 -3.20 4.90 -0.59
N ILE A 31 -4.15 5.68 -1.13
CA ILE A 31 -4.13 7.15 -1.02
C ILE A 31 -4.18 7.63 0.43
N ALA A 32 -4.54 6.79 1.40
CA ALA A 32 -4.48 7.19 2.81
C ALA A 32 -3.03 7.41 3.31
N VAL A 33 -2.01 6.90 2.59
CA VAL A 33 -0.57 7.15 2.85
C VAL A 33 -0.19 8.63 2.71
N ILE A 34 -0.97 9.40 1.94
CA ILE A 34 -0.78 10.84 1.71
C ILE A 34 -1.91 11.66 2.35
N GLY A 35 -2.67 11.06 3.27
CA GLY A 35 -3.89 11.67 3.82
C GLY A 35 -3.67 13.00 4.57
N GLN A 36 -2.43 13.26 5.01
CA GLN A 36 -2.02 14.49 5.71
C GLN A 36 -1.01 15.32 4.90
N TYR A 37 -0.81 15.02 3.61
CA TYR A 37 0.15 15.76 2.80
C TYR A 37 -0.30 17.24 2.62
N PRO A 38 0.53 18.25 2.95
CA PRO A 38 0.07 19.61 3.16
C PRO A 38 -0.08 20.46 1.89
N SER A 39 0.27 19.93 0.72
CA SER A 39 0.42 20.74 -0.51
C SER A 39 -0.19 20.06 -1.73
N GLN A 40 -0.56 20.88 -2.72
CA GLN A 40 -1.01 20.41 -4.02
C GLN A 40 -0.08 20.94 -5.13
N PRO A 41 0.18 20.17 -6.19
CA PRO A 41 -0.30 18.80 -6.42
C PRO A 41 0.34 17.79 -5.46
N VAL A 42 -0.41 16.74 -5.11
CA VAL A 42 0.13 15.62 -4.34
C VAL A 42 1.19 14.92 -5.19
N PRO A 43 2.37 14.60 -4.64
CA PRO A 43 3.42 13.99 -5.41
C PRO A 43 3.31 12.46 -5.46
N GLU A 44 3.75 11.88 -6.57
CA GLU A 44 3.88 10.42 -6.74
C GLU A 44 5.23 9.86 -6.27
N HIS A 45 6.18 10.72 -5.88
CA HIS A 45 7.44 10.29 -5.27
C HIS A 45 7.24 9.89 -3.79
N PRO A 46 8.24 9.23 -3.16
CA PRO A 46 8.22 8.94 -1.74
C PRO A 46 7.89 10.19 -0.90
N VAL A 47 7.09 10.00 0.14
CA VAL A 47 6.63 11.07 1.03
C VAL A 47 7.10 10.78 2.46
N PRO A 48 7.34 11.80 3.28
CA PRO A 48 7.77 11.58 4.66
C PRO A 48 6.61 10.97 5.48
N PRO A 49 6.90 10.21 6.55
CA PRO A 49 5.89 9.43 7.28
C PRO A 49 4.77 10.28 7.89
N GLU A 50 5.03 11.56 8.17
CA GLU A 50 4.06 12.54 8.67
C GLU A 50 2.94 12.86 7.66
N SER A 51 3.12 12.45 6.40
CA SER A 51 2.09 12.59 5.35
C SER A 51 0.98 11.54 5.48
N THR A 52 1.20 10.49 6.28
CA THR A 52 0.22 9.41 6.47
C THR A 52 -0.95 9.88 7.33
N ALA A 53 -2.16 9.39 7.04
CA ALA A 53 -3.26 9.53 7.99
C ALA A 53 -2.91 8.79 9.29
N GLU A 54 -3.31 9.34 10.45
CA GLU A 54 -3.06 8.82 11.81
C GLU A 54 -3.81 7.49 12.09
N LEU A 55 -3.50 6.47 11.30
CA LEU A 55 -4.10 5.15 11.30
C LEU A 55 -3.01 4.11 11.01
N ARG A 56 -3.14 2.94 11.61
CA ARG A 56 -2.15 1.85 11.48
C ARG A 56 -2.04 1.26 10.07
N TYR A 57 -3.11 1.34 9.28
CA TYR A 57 -3.15 0.80 7.92
C TYR A 57 -2.35 1.65 6.93
N PRO A 58 -2.56 2.97 6.82
CA PRO A 58 -1.72 3.87 6.04
C PRO A 58 -0.23 3.79 6.41
N GLU A 59 0.09 3.78 7.71
CA GLU A 59 1.47 3.61 8.19
C GLU A 59 2.10 2.30 7.68
N ALA A 60 1.37 1.17 7.75
CA ALA A 60 1.86 -0.11 7.25
C ALA A 60 2.10 -0.10 5.73
N LYS A 61 1.22 0.56 4.97
CA LYS A 61 1.37 0.72 3.51
C LYS A 61 2.57 1.61 3.17
N TRP A 62 2.78 2.69 3.92
CA TRP A 62 3.95 3.55 3.80
C TRP A 62 5.27 2.78 4.03
N VAL A 63 5.34 1.97 5.09
CA VAL A 63 6.54 1.12 5.35
C VAL A 63 6.82 0.17 4.18
N CYS A 64 5.79 -0.37 3.54
CA CYS A 64 5.95 -1.20 2.35
C CYS A 64 6.41 -0.42 1.11
N GLU A 65 5.96 0.84 0.93
CA GLU A 65 6.49 1.73 -0.12
C GLU A 65 7.98 2.00 0.09
N GLU A 66 8.38 2.35 1.32
CA GLU A 66 9.78 2.58 1.67
C GLU A 66 10.63 1.31 1.50
N LEU A 67 10.10 0.14 1.83
CA LEU A 67 10.82 -1.12 1.61
C LEU A 67 11.09 -1.37 0.12
N LEU A 68 10.12 -1.07 -0.76
CA LEU A 68 10.34 -1.19 -2.21
C LEU A 68 11.40 -0.19 -2.70
N LEU A 69 11.38 1.04 -2.19
CA LEU A 69 12.37 2.07 -2.48
C LEU A 69 13.79 1.62 -2.10
N LEU A 70 13.95 1.04 -0.90
CA LEU A 70 15.24 0.50 -0.43
C LEU A 70 15.77 -0.68 -1.27
N LEU A 71 14.89 -1.31 -2.04
CA LEU A 71 15.20 -2.43 -2.92
C LEU A 71 15.34 -2.01 -4.39
N GLU A 72 15.22 -0.73 -4.71
CA GLU A 72 15.48 -0.21 -6.05
C GLU A 72 16.88 -0.60 -6.55
N GLY A 73 16.97 -0.94 -7.83
CA GLY A 73 18.18 -1.47 -8.45
C GLY A 73 18.51 -2.92 -8.08
N LYS A 74 17.90 -3.50 -7.04
CA LYS A 74 18.04 -4.93 -6.69
C LYS A 74 16.86 -5.76 -7.20
N ILE A 75 15.70 -5.15 -7.33
CA ILE A 75 14.49 -5.71 -7.96
C ILE A 75 13.86 -4.65 -8.87
N ARG A 76 13.04 -5.09 -9.82
CA ARG A 76 12.07 -4.19 -10.45
C ARG A 76 10.82 -4.16 -9.58
N GLY A 77 10.53 -3.03 -8.98
CA GLY A 77 9.37 -2.85 -8.11
C GLY A 77 8.72 -1.49 -8.34
N SER A 78 7.41 -1.42 -8.09
CA SER A 78 6.66 -0.17 -8.06
C SER A 78 5.52 -0.27 -7.05
N SER A 79 5.18 0.83 -6.42
CA SER A 79 3.94 0.97 -5.64
C SER A 79 2.90 1.75 -6.44
N VAL A 80 1.63 1.49 -6.18
CA VAL A 80 0.50 2.26 -6.74
C VAL A 80 -0.44 2.58 -5.58
N ARG A 81 -0.65 3.87 -5.29
CA ARG A 81 -1.58 4.32 -4.25
C ARG A 81 -3.00 4.30 -4.82
N THR A 82 -3.79 3.32 -4.41
CA THR A 82 -5.19 3.19 -4.86
C THR A 82 -6.15 3.93 -3.94
N GLY A 83 -7.23 4.45 -4.51
CA GLY A 83 -8.37 4.94 -3.75
C GLY A 83 -9.10 3.82 -3.00
N GLN A 84 -10.18 4.15 -2.30
CA GLN A 84 -11.08 3.13 -1.76
C GLN A 84 -11.59 2.26 -2.92
N MET A 85 -11.24 0.97 -2.89
CA MET A 85 -11.73 -0.01 -3.85
C MET A 85 -13.17 -0.34 -3.47
N THR A 86 -14.13 0.47 -3.96
CA THR A 86 -15.55 0.11 -3.85
C THR A 86 -15.83 -1.04 -4.81
N GLY A 87 -16.50 -2.08 -4.32
CA GLY A 87 -16.73 -3.33 -5.06
C GLY A 87 -17.23 -3.10 -6.50
N SER A 88 -16.83 -3.99 -7.41
CA SER A 88 -17.25 -3.90 -8.82
C SER A 88 -18.77 -4.00 -8.95
N GLU A 89 -19.38 -3.18 -9.83
CA GLU A 89 -20.83 -3.17 -10.06
C GLU A 89 -21.40 -4.48 -10.65
N GLY A 90 -20.57 -5.49 -10.94
CA GLY A 90 -20.99 -6.76 -11.57
C GLY A 90 -20.65 -8.03 -10.79
N ALA A 91 -19.72 -7.98 -9.85
CA ALA A 91 -19.34 -9.12 -9.02
C ALA A 91 -19.08 -8.60 -7.61
N GLY A 92 -20.04 -8.80 -6.72
CA GLY A 92 -19.98 -8.43 -5.30
C GLY A 92 -18.97 -9.24 -4.50
N ALA A 93 -17.74 -9.35 -4.98
CA ALA A 93 -16.62 -9.82 -4.20
C ALA A 93 -16.06 -8.63 -3.41
N TRP A 94 -16.71 -8.31 -2.30
CA TRP A 94 -16.06 -7.51 -1.25
C TRP A 94 -14.85 -8.30 -0.78
N ASN A 95 -13.65 -7.72 -0.85
CA ASN A 95 -12.48 -8.36 -0.29
C ASN A 95 -12.54 -8.19 1.23
N GLU A 96 -13.07 -9.19 1.93
CA GLU A 96 -13.22 -9.21 3.40
C GLU A 96 -11.88 -9.03 4.16
N SER A 97 -10.76 -9.18 3.46
CA SER A 97 -9.41 -8.99 4.02
C SER A 97 -8.88 -7.55 3.93
N GLU A 98 -9.54 -6.66 3.18
CA GLU A 98 -9.31 -5.23 3.30
C GLU A 98 -10.07 -4.76 4.53
N HIS A 99 -9.37 -4.70 5.67
CA HIS A 99 -9.91 -4.12 6.90
C HIS A 99 -10.37 -2.68 6.66
N PHE A 100 -11.62 -2.52 6.25
CA PHE A 100 -12.39 -1.30 6.34
C PHE A 100 -13.65 -1.62 7.14
N PRO A 101 -13.57 -1.48 8.47
CA PRO A 101 -14.69 -0.87 9.15
C PRO A 101 -14.20 0.10 10.22
N VAL A 102 -13.74 1.30 9.83
CA VAL A 102 -13.66 2.45 10.75
C VAL A 102 -13.97 3.74 9.99
N VAL A 103 -15.20 3.87 9.48
CA VAL A 103 -15.78 5.19 9.16
C VAL A 103 -17.20 5.35 9.73
N VAL A 104 -17.83 4.31 10.28
CA VAL A 104 -19.14 4.44 10.94
C VAL A 104 -19.13 3.76 12.30
N ASP A 105 -18.50 4.40 13.29
CA ASP A 105 -18.90 4.26 14.70
C ASP A 105 -18.73 5.59 15.46
N ALA A 106 -18.98 6.71 14.76
CA ALA A 106 -19.04 8.04 15.34
C ALA A 106 -20.41 8.68 15.07
N SER A 107 -21.47 7.87 15.02
CA SER A 107 -22.82 8.34 14.74
C SER A 107 -23.88 7.40 15.31
N THR A 108 -23.91 7.25 16.63
CA THR A 108 -25.18 7.32 17.36
C THR A 108 -24.90 7.91 18.74
N SER A 109 -25.61 9.02 18.98
CA SER A 109 -25.67 9.82 20.20
C SER A 109 -25.97 9.05 21.49
#